data_AF-A0A3B7D7B6-F1
#
_entry.id   AF-A0A3B7D7B6-F1
#
_cell.length_a   1.000
_cell.length_b   1.000
_cell.length_c   1.000
_cell.angle_alpha   90.00
_cell.angle_beta   90.00
_cell.angle_gamma   90.00
#
_symmetry.space_group_name_H-M   'P 1'
#
loop_
_entity.id
_entity.type
_entity.pdbx_description
1 polymer ?
#
loop_
_entity_poly.entity_id
_entity_poly.type
_entity_poly.pdbx_seq_one_letter_code
_entity_poly.pdbx_strand_id
1 'polypeptide(L)'
;MSSMVRGMTLLAAAVVLVFGTVTGFQLLTSRADTVDPVPTCTNTTVKDGEVLNSNLVTINVFNASTRSGLANRATIDLQANGFLGGEIGNSDSATKPSRVAILTDDPKDPRVRLVAKQFKDKVKYAEPDIAVEDGVVVIVGNKYSGLDSKASTKVTSDRTIQACVPVVLP
;
A
#
# COMPACT_ATOMS: atom_id res chain seq x y z
N MET A 1 -64.11 10.22 37.70
CA MET A 1 -63.44 9.11 36.98
C MET A 1 -62.46 9.55 35.89
N SER A 2 -62.76 10.58 35.07
CA SER A 2 -61.95 10.91 33.88
C SER A 2 -60.53 11.46 34.17
N SER A 3 -60.34 12.25 35.25
CA SER A 3 -59.02 12.83 35.57
C SER A 3 -58.00 11.82 36.11
N MET A 4 -58.44 10.79 36.83
CA MET A 4 -57.58 9.75 37.41
C MET A 4 -57.01 8.81 36.33
N VAL A 5 -57.85 8.42 35.37
CA VAL A 5 -57.42 7.59 34.22
C VAL A 5 -56.43 8.35 33.35
N ARG A 6 -56.69 9.64 33.07
CA ARG A 6 -55.75 10.51 32.32
C ARG A 6 -54.38 10.62 32.99
N GLY A 7 -54.35 10.80 34.31
CA GLY A 7 -53.10 10.83 35.08
C GLY A 7 -52.31 9.53 34.96
N MET A 8 -52.97 8.37 35.09
CA MET A 8 -52.33 7.06 34.92
C MET A 8 -51.81 6.83 33.50
N THR A 9 -52.56 7.20 32.47
CA THR A 9 -52.12 7.01 31.08
C THR A 9 -50.89 7.85 30.76
N LEU A 10 -50.86 9.12 31.21
CA LEU A 10 -49.69 9.99 31.03
C LEU A 10 -48.46 9.47 31.77
N LEU A 11 -48.64 8.98 32.99
CA LEU A 11 -47.55 8.44 33.80
C LEU A 11 -46.99 7.15 33.18
N ALA A 12 -47.84 6.26 32.69
CA ALA A 12 -47.43 5.06 31.96
C ALA A 12 -46.67 5.42 30.67
N ALA A 13 -47.16 6.37 29.88
CA ALA A 13 -46.48 6.83 28.66
C ALA A 13 -45.10 7.44 28.97
N ALA A 14 -45.01 8.24 30.03
CA ALA A 14 -43.74 8.84 30.46
C ALA A 14 -42.71 7.76 30.85
N VAL A 15 -43.13 6.72 31.59
CA VAL A 15 -42.25 5.61 31.98
C VAL A 15 -41.72 4.86 30.75
N VAL A 16 -42.59 4.56 29.78
CA VAL A 16 -42.20 3.89 28.54
C VAL A 16 -41.19 4.74 27.73
N LEU A 17 -41.43 6.05 27.63
CA LEU A 17 -40.52 6.96 26.94
C LEU A 17 -39.15 7.04 27.63
N VAL A 18 -39.11 7.18 28.95
CA VAL A 18 -37.85 7.22 29.69
C VAL A 18 -37.09 5.91 29.51
N PHE A 19 -37.75 4.76 29.65
CA PHE A 19 -37.10 3.46 29.47
C PHE A 19 -36.55 3.28 28.05
N GLY A 20 -37.31 3.68 27.02
CA GLY A 20 -36.88 3.65 25.62
C GLY A 20 -35.68 4.57 25.35
N THR A 21 -35.66 5.78 25.92
CA THR A 21 -34.53 6.70 25.75
C THR A 21 -33.26 6.21 26.42
N VAL A 22 -33.35 5.63 27.63
CA VAL A 22 -32.19 5.09 28.36
C VAL A 22 -31.61 3.87 27.62
N THR A 23 -32.46 2.93 27.22
CA THR A 23 -32.02 1.73 26.48
C THR A 23 -31.48 2.09 25.10
N GLY A 24 -32.13 3.01 24.38
CA GLY A 24 -31.64 3.52 23.10
C GLY A 24 -30.29 4.21 23.23
N PHE A 25 -30.09 5.06 24.25
CA PHE A 25 -28.82 5.72 24.50
C PHE A 25 -27.71 4.73 24.86
N GLN A 26 -28.01 3.70 25.67
CA GLN A 26 -27.06 2.63 25.97
C GLN A 26 -26.67 1.84 24.73
N LEU A 27 -27.62 1.50 23.86
CA LEU A 27 -27.32 0.78 22.61
C LEU A 27 -26.53 1.64 21.63
N LEU A 28 -26.84 2.93 21.51
CA LEU A 28 -26.12 3.88 20.68
C LEU A 28 -24.68 4.15 21.15
N THR A 29 -24.42 4.04 22.46
CA THR A 29 -23.10 4.32 23.06
C THR A 29 -22.31 3.06 23.40
N SER A 30 -22.92 1.89 23.27
CA SER A 30 -22.21 0.61 23.35
C SER A 30 -21.20 0.50 22.21
N ARG A 31 -20.01 0.00 22.53
CA ARG A 31 -19.03 -0.36 21.50
C ARG A 31 -19.52 -1.62 20.81
N ALA A 32 -19.45 -1.66 19.48
CA ALA A 32 -19.63 -2.90 18.75
C ALA A 32 -18.50 -3.87 19.14
N ASP A 33 -18.82 -5.15 19.32
CA ASP A 33 -17.82 -6.22 19.35
C ASP A 33 -17.18 -6.31 17.96
N THR A 34 -16.16 -5.48 17.73
CA THR A 34 -15.35 -5.55 16.52
C THR A 34 -14.42 -6.74 16.66
N VAL A 35 -14.51 -7.69 15.72
CA VAL A 35 -13.49 -8.73 15.57
C VAL A 35 -12.13 -8.03 15.45
N ASP A 36 -11.15 -8.46 16.26
CA ASP A 36 -9.80 -7.92 16.19
C ASP A 36 -9.32 -7.94 14.74
N PRO A 37 -8.73 -6.85 14.23
CA PRO A 37 -8.24 -6.82 12.87
C PRO A 37 -7.19 -7.91 12.69
N VAL A 38 -7.51 -8.91 11.88
CA VAL A 38 -6.58 -9.95 11.50
C VAL A 38 -5.38 -9.26 10.82
N PRO A 39 -4.13 -9.55 11.21
CA PRO A 39 -2.97 -8.92 10.60
C PRO A 39 -2.99 -9.14 9.09
N THR A 40 -2.99 -8.04 8.33
CA THR A 40 -3.10 -8.03 6.86
C THR A 40 -1.78 -8.41 6.17
N CYS A 41 -0.67 -8.41 6.91
CA CYS A 41 0.61 -8.89 6.42
C CYS A 41 1.42 -9.65 7.48
N THR A 42 2.25 -10.56 6.99
CA THR A 42 3.26 -11.26 7.79
C THR A 42 4.62 -10.64 7.52
N ASN A 43 5.26 -10.16 8.59
CA ASN A 43 6.63 -9.64 8.51
C ASN A 43 7.61 -10.78 8.20
N THR A 44 8.19 -10.72 7.01
CA THR A 44 9.24 -11.64 6.56
C THR A 44 10.58 -10.94 6.67
N THR A 45 11.50 -11.53 7.44
CA THR A 45 12.86 -11.01 7.61
C THR A 45 13.81 -11.73 6.68
N VAL A 46 14.47 -10.97 5.80
CA VAL A 46 15.59 -11.44 4.97
C VAL A 46 16.87 -11.04 5.68
N LYS A 47 17.70 -12.00 6.08
CA LYS A 47 18.96 -11.72 6.79
C LYS A 47 20.07 -11.30 5.81
N ASP A 48 21.13 -10.73 6.36
CA ASP A 48 22.37 -10.52 5.61
C ASP A 48 22.89 -11.85 5.03
N GLY A 49 23.32 -11.82 3.77
CA GLY A 49 23.74 -13.00 3.00
C GLY A 49 22.59 -13.87 2.47
N GLU A 50 21.33 -13.60 2.83
CA GLU A 50 20.17 -14.32 2.35
C GLU A 50 19.68 -13.80 0.99
N VAL A 51 18.96 -14.63 0.25
CA VAL A 51 18.41 -14.27 -1.06
C VAL A 51 17.13 -13.45 -0.88
N LEU A 52 17.17 -12.19 -1.27
CA LEU A 52 16.00 -11.34 -1.45
C LEU A 52 15.34 -11.69 -2.81
N ASN A 53 14.07 -12.10 -2.75
CA ASN A 53 13.25 -12.39 -3.92
C ASN A 53 12.35 -11.18 -4.25
N SER A 54 11.96 -11.03 -5.53
CA SER A 54 11.11 -9.92 -6.00
C SER A 54 9.75 -9.87 -5.31
N ASN A 55 9.19 -11.00 -4.90
CA ASN A 55 7.90 -11.11 -4.19
C ASN A 55 7.91 -10.53 -2.77
N LEU A 56 9.05 -10.04 -2.30
CA LEU A 56 9.19 -9.31 -1.03
C LEU A 56 9.40 -7.81 -1.25
N VAL A 57 9.34 -7.32 -2.49
CA VAL A 57 9.63 -5.93 -2.85
C VAL A 57 8.41 -5.28 -3.48
N THR A 58 7.88 -4.28 -2.80
CA THR A 58 6.83 -3.40 -3.30
C THR A 58 7.42 -2.34 -4.23
N ILE A 59 6.73 -2.09 -5.35
CA ILE A 59 7.10 -1.08 -6.34
C ILE A 59 5.99 -0.05 -6.52
N ASN A 60 6.35 1.23 -6.49
CA ASN A 60 5.48 2.34 -6.82
C ASN A 60 5.94 2.92 -8.15
N VAL A 61 5.07 2.99 -9.16
CA VAL A 61 5.47 3.39 -10.51
C VAL A 61 4.72 4.64 -10.95
N PHE A 62 5.49 5.70 -11.21
CA PHE A 62 4.95 7.00 -11.61
C PHE A 62 5.37 7.37 -13.04
N ASN A 63 4.44 7.95 -13.78
CA ASN A 63 4.62 8.33 -15.18
C ASN A 63 5.05 9.80 -15.29
N ALA A 64 6.30 10.04 -15.71
CA ALA A 64 6.79 11.38 -16.07
C ALA A 64 6.78 11.62 -17.60
N SER A 65 6.08 10.76 -18.35
CA SER A 65 6.02 10.80 -19.82
C SER A 65 4.70 11.39 -20.31
N THR A 66 4.64 11.72 -21.60
CA THR A 66 3.39 12.12 -22.28
C THR A 66 2.59 10.91 -22.79
N ARG A 67 3.06 9.68 -22.52
CA ARG A 67 2.44 8.44 -22.99
C ARG A 67 1.46 7.92 -21.94
N SER A 68 0.17 7.90 -22.27
CA SER A 68 -0.87 7.39 -21.38
C SER A 68 -0.69 5.89 -21.08
N GLY A 69 -0.91 5.51 -19.83
CA GLY A 69 -0.84 4.12 -19.38
C GLY A 69 0.57 3.51 -19.26
N LEU A 70 1.63 4.31 -19.45
CA LEU A 70 3.00 3.80 -19.40
C LEU A 70 3.38 3.24 -18.04
N ALA A 71 3.03 3.94 -16.95
CA ALA A 71 3.27 3.45 -15.59
C ALA A 71 2.54 2.13 -15.33
N ASN A 72 1.25 2.04 -15.68
CA ASN A 72 0.47 0.82 -15.52
C ASN A 72 1.10 -0.38 -16.26
N ARG A 73 1.56 -0.17 -17.51
CA ARG A 73 2.25 -1.23 -18.26
C ARG A 73 3.56 -1.65 -17.58
N ALA A 74 4.36 -0.70 -17.14
CA ALA A 74 5.61 -0.99 -16.43
C ALA A 74 5.34 -1.74 -15.10
N THR A 75 4.27 -1.40 -14.38
CA THR A 75 3.86 -2.14 -13.17
C THR A 75 3.47 -3.57 -13.50
N ILE A 76 2.64 -3.79 -14.53
CA ILE A 76 2.25 -5.14 -14.95
C ILE A 76 3.47 -5.97 -15.33
N ASP A 77 4.41 -5.40 -16.09
CA ASP A 77 5.63 -6.10 -16.49
C ASP A 77 6.49 -6.46 -15.26
N LEU A 78 6.59 -5.58 -14.26
CA LEU A 78 7.32 -5.85 -13.02
C LEU A 78 6.59 -6.87 -12.14
N GLN A 79 5.27 -6.81 -12.05
CA GLN A 79 4.48 -7.82 -11.33
C GLN A 79 4.60 -9.21 -11.98
N ALA A 80 4.72 -9.28 -13.32
CA ALA A 80 5.02 -10.54 -14.01
C ALA A 80 6.39 -11.12 -13.60
N ASN A 81 7.35 -10.27 -13.22
CA ASN A 81 8.63 -10.66 -12.62
C ASN A 81 8.54 -10.91 -11.09
N GLY A 82 7.32 -10.93 -10.54
CA GLY A 82 7.04 -11.31 -9.15
C GLY A 82 7.07 -10.17 -8.14
N PHE A 83 7.24 -8.90 -8.55
CA PHE A 83 7.20 -7.78 -7.62
C PHE A 83 5.79 -7.50 -7.08
N LEU A 84 5.69 -6.96 -5.87
CA LEU A 84 4.43 -6.53 -5.29
C LEU A 84 4.05 -5.15 -5.85
N GLY A 85 2.81 -4.99 -6.30
CA GLY A 85 2.32 -3.70 -6.80
C GLY A 85 1.95 -2.77 -5.65
N GLY A 86 2.46 -1.54 -5.69
CA GLY A 86 2.03 -0.43 -4.84
C GLY A 86 1.28 0.62 -5.67
N GLU A 87 1.60 1.88 -5.43
CA GLU A 87 0.98 3.03 -6.09
C GLU A 87 1.34 3.13 -7.57
N ILE A 88 0.35 3.54 -8.39
CA ILE A 88 0.52 3.77 -9.82
C ILE A 88 -0.12 5.12 -10.17
N GLY A 89 0.64 6.02 -10.80
CA GLY A 89 0.12 7.36 -11.09
C GLY A 89 0.95 8.15 -12.10
N ASN A 90 0.59 9.42 -12.26
CA ASN A 90 1.46 10.40 -12.91
C ASN A 90 2.48 10.92 -11.88
N SER A 91 3.66 11.29 -12.34
CA SER A 91 4.73 11.76 -11.46
C SER A 91 4.63 13.26 -11.24
N ASP A 92 4.52 13.66 -9.97
CA ASP A 92 4.66 15.05 -9.52
C ASP A 92 6.11 15.39 -9.08
N SER A 93 7.05 14.45 -9.27
CA SER A 93 8.47 14.61 -8.97
C SER A 93 9.10 15.69 -9.85
N ALA A 94 10.07 16.41 -9.30
CA ALA A 94 10.98 17.25 -10.08
C ALA A 94 11.85 16.40 -11.02
N THR A 95 12.06 15.12 -10.70
CA THR A 95 12.86 14.19 -11.50
C THR A 95 12.11 13.73 -12.74
N LYS A 96 12.53 14.23 -13.90
CA LYS A 96 11.95 13.88 -15.22
C LYS A 96 12.97 13.09 -16.05
N PRO A 97 13.14 11.78 -15.82
CA PRO A 97 14.09 10.98 -16.57
C PRO A 97 13.62 10.81 -18.01
N SER A 98 14.55 10.76 -18.97
CA SER A 98 14.19 10.43 -20.34
C SER A 98 13.74 8.97 -20.49
N ARG A 99 14.27 8.05 -19.68
CA ARG A 99 14.02 6.59 -19.76
C ARG A 99 13.41 6.07 -18.46
N VAL A 100 14.22 5.94 -17.40
CA VAL A 100 13.78 5.50 -16.07
C VAL A 100 14.66 6.11 -14.99
N ALA A 101 14.07 6.45 -13.85
CA ALA A 101 14.78 6.77 -12.61
C ALA A 101 14.17 6.01 -11.43
N ILE A 102 14.98 5.80 -10.39
CA ILE A 102 14.51 5.35 -9.09
C ILE A 102 14.77 6.48 -8.10
N LEU A 103 13.75 6.86 -7.33
CA LEU A 103 13.94 7.80 -6.23
C LEU A 103 14.40 7.03 -4.99
N THR A 104 15.56 7.38 -4.47
CA THR A 104 16.16 6.70 -3.31
C THR A 104 17.31 7.51 -2.73
N ASP A 105 17.47 7.43 -1.40
CA ASP A 105 18.65 7.93 -0.69
C ASP A 105 19.80 6.91 -0.67
N ASP A 106 19.50 5.63 -0.90
CA ASP A 106 20.48 4.55 -0.90
C ASP A 106 20.39 3.68 -2.17
N PRO A 107 21.13 4.03 -3.24
CA PRO A 107 21.23 3.22 -4.44
C PRO A 107 21.84 1.82 -4.21
N LYS A 108 22.48 1.58 -3.06
CA LYS A 108 23.05 0.27 -2.70
C LYS A 108 22.03 -0.63 -2.00
N ASP A 109 20.85 -0.11 -1.65
CA ASP A 109 19.78 -0.93 -1.07
C ASP A 109 19.51 -2.13 -2.01
N PRO A 110 19.55 -3.37 -1.50
CA PRO A 110 19.33 -4.57 -2.31
C PRO A 110 17.95 -4.58 -3.00
N ARG A 111 16.90 -3.99 -2.40
CA ARG A 111 15.57 -3.82 -3.03
C ARG A 111 15.68 -2.91 -4.26
N VAL A 112 16.34 -1.76 -4.11
CA VAL A 112 16.59 -0.81 -5.21
C VAL A 112 17.41 -1.47 -6.31
N ARG A 113 18.48 -2.18 -5.96
CA ARG A 113 19.34 -2.89 -6.91
C ARG A 113 18.58 -3.98 -7.66
N LEU A 114 17.68 -4.69 -6.98
CA LEU A 114 16.86 -5.73 -7.59
C LEU A 114 15.88 -5.14 -8.61
N VAL A 115 15.21 -4.04 -8.26
CA VAL A 115 14.31 -3.29 -9.16
C VAL A 115 15.08 -2.70 -10.32
N ALA A 116 16.24 -2.08 -10.06
CA ALA A 116 17.05 -1.45 -11.10
C ALA A 116 17.52 -2.43 -12.18
N LYS A 117 17.84 -3.67 -11.80
CA LYS A 117 18.25 -4.75 -12.72
C LYS A 117 17.15 -5.19 -13.67
N GLN A 118 15.88 -4.89 -13.39
CA GLN A 118 14.77 -5.30 -14.25
C GLN A 118 14.72 -4.51 -15.55
N PHE A 119 15.26 -3.29 -15.57
CA PHE A 119 15.14 -2.41 -16.72
C PHE A 119 16.22 -2.70 -17.76
N LYS A 120 15.84 -2.70 -19.05
CA LYS A 120 16.82 -2.68 -20.17
C LYS A 120 17.67 -1.41 -20.17
N ASP A 121 17.11 -0.36 -19.60
CA ASP A 121 17.64 0.99 -19.62
C ASP A 121 18.54 1.25 -18.42
N LYS A 122 19.58 2.06 -18.61
CA LYS A 122 20.37 2.56 -17.48
C LYS A 122 19.47 3.41 -16.58
N VAL A 123 19.30 2.94 -15.35
CA VAL A 123 18.54 3.63 -14.30
C VAL A 123 19.33 4.83 -13.78
N LYS A 124 18.65 5.98 -13.68
CA LYS A 124 19.15 7.14 -12.93
C LYS A 124 18.65 7.06 -11.48
N TYR A 125 19.45 7.56 -10.56
CA TYR A 125 19.03 7.72 -9.17
C TYR A 125 18.85 9.21 -8.88
N ALA A 126 17.82 9.53 -8.10
CA ALA A 126 17.55 10.86 -7.62
C ALA A 126 17.02 10.78 -6.18
N GLU A 127 17.13 11.88 -5.45
CA GLU A 127 16.62 11.95 -4.09
C GLU A 127 15.08 11.85 -4.09
N PRO A 128 14.47 11.21 -3.08
CA PRO A 128 13.03 11.16 -2.92
C PRO A 128 12.42 12.54 -2.71
N ASP A 129 11.52 12.93 -3.60
CA ASP A 129 10.74 14.17 -3.53
C ASP A 129 9.23 13.93 -3.60
N ILE A 130 8.80 12.66 -3.65
CA ILE A 130 7.41 12.21 -3.52
C ILE A 130 7.29 11.34 -2.27
N ALA A 131 6.28 11.59 -1.46
CA ALA A 131 5.95 10.75 -0.32
C ALA A 131 5.18 9.51 -0.78
N VAL A 132 5.72 8.33 -0.47
CA VAL A 132 5.03 7.02 -0.58
C VAL A 132 5.16 6.31 0.76
N GLU A 133 4.18 5.49 1.11
CA GLU A 133 4.15 4.82 2.43
C GLU A 133 5.27 3.78 2.56
N ASP A 134 5.47 2.93 1.53
CA ASP A 134 6.54 1.94 1.52
C ASP A 134 6.89 1.50 0.09
N GLY A 135 8.06 0.89 -0.09
CA GLY A 135 8.51 0.32 -1.37
C GLY A 135 9.38 1.23 -2.25
N VAL A 136 9.83 0.70 -3.38
CA VAL A 136 10.76 1.37 -4.30
C VAL A 136 10.00 2.24 -5.29
N VAL A 137 10.33 3.53 -5.35
CA VAL A 137 9.71 4.49 -6.28
C VAL A 137 10.43 4.50 -7.63
N VAL A 138 9.71 4.17 -8.69
CA VAL A 138 10.18 4.16 -10.07
C VAL A 138 9.48 5.26 -10.86
N ILE A 139 10.24 6.09 -11.55
CA ILE A 139 9.72 7.07 -12.51
C ILE A 139 10.04 6.64 -13.93
N VAL A 140 9.02 6.49 -14.78
CA VAL A 140 9.17 6.14 -16.19
C VAL A 140 9.03 7.36 -17.11
N GLY A 141 9.93 7.47 -18.08
CA GLY A 141 10.02 8.58 -19.03
C GLY A 141 9.60 8.22 -20.46
N ASN A 142 9.55 9.22 -21.33
CA ASN A 142 9.09 9.06 -22.73
C ASN A 142 9.81 7.95 -23.52
N LYS A 143 11.12 7.79 -23.28
CA LYS A 143 12.00 6.81 -23.96
C LYS A 143 12.16 5.49 -23.18
N TYR A 144 11.28 5.20 -22.23
CA TYR A 144 11.23 3.91 -21.54
C TYR A 144 11.10 2.76 -22.55
N SER A 145 12.01 1.78 -22.47
CA SER A 145 12.14 0.68 -23.44
C SER A 145 11.71 -0.69 -22.90
N GLY A 146 11.11 -0.74 -21.71
CA GLY A 146 10.63 -1.99 -21.10
C GLY A 146 11.66 -2.68 -20.20
N LEU A 147 11.27 -3.87 -19.73
CA LEU A 147 12.11 -4.73 -18.89
C LEU A 147 13.00 -5.65 -19.71
N ASP A 148 14.10 -6.07 -19.10
CA ASP A 148 14.98 -7.13 -19.60
C ASP A 148 14.34 -8.49 -19.24
N SER A 149 14.00 -9.26 -20.26
CA SER A 149 13.38 -10.58 -20.10
C SER A 149 14.29 -11.61 -19.42
N LYS A 150 15.59 -11.32 -19.31
CA LYS A 150 16.59 -12.17 -18.64
C LYS A 150 16.99 -11.62 -17.27
N ALA A 151 16.37 -10.55 -16.80
CA ALA A 151 16.67 -9.97 -15.50
C ALA A 151 16.42 -11.00 -14.39
N SER A 152 17.39 -11.13 -13.47
CA SER A 152 17.21 -11.96 -12.28
C SER A 152 16.12 -11.35 -11.39
N THR A 153 15.20 -12.19 -10.92
CA THR A 153 14.17 -11.83 -9.93
C THR A 153 14.64 -12.02 -8.49
N LYS A 154 15.94 -12.24 -8.30
CA LYS A 154 16.58 -12.49 -7.01
C LYS A 154 17.90 -11.73 -6.89
N VAL A 155 18.24 -11.30 -5.68
CA VAL A 155 19.54 -10.72 -5.34
C VAL A 155 19.95 -11.14 -3.92
N THR A 156 21.24 -11.35 -3.68
CA THR A 156 21.75 -11.53 -2.31
C THR A 156 21.65 -10.21 -1.57
N SER A 157 21.02 -10.24 -0.40
CA SER A 157 20.97 -9.12 0.53
C SER A 157 22.30 -8.95 1.22
N ASP A 158 22.75 -7.71 1.35
CA ASP A 158 23.96 -7.31 2.09
C ASP A 158 23.64 -6.74 3.48
N ARG A 159 22.37 -6.86 3.88
CA ARG A 159 21.82 -6.33 5.13
C ARG A 159 20.51 -7.04 5.50
N THR A 160 20.10 -6.89 6.76
CA THR A 160 18.80 -7.38 7.20
C THR A 160 17.67 -6.45 6.71
N ILE A 161 16.64 -7.03 6.11
CA ILE A 161 15.45 -6.32 5.59
C ILE A 161 14.21 -6.95 6.19
N GLN A 162 13.24 -6.13 6.59
CA GLN A 162 11.89 -6.59 6.91
C GLN A 162 10.96 -6.22 5.75
N ALA A 163 10.20 -7.21 5.27
CA ALA A 163 9.19 -7.03 4.23
C ALA A 163 7.82 -7.45 4.77
N CYS A 164 6.81 -6.60 4.59
CA CYS A 164 5.41 -6.89 4.90
C CYS A 164 4.81 -7.63 3.69
N VAL A 165 4.62 -8.95 3.81
CA VAL A 165 4.04 -9.77 2.74
C VAL A 165 2.55 -9.95 3.01
N PRO A 166 1.65 -9.61 2.06
CA PRO A 166 0.21 -9.77 2.25
C PRO A 166 -0.15 -11.22 2.59
N VAL A 167 -0.98 -11.42 3.61
CA VAL A 167 -1.50 -12.76 3.94
C VAL A 167 -2.62 -13.10 2.96
N VAL A 168 -2.40 -14.10 2.10
CA VAL A 168 -3.48 -14.65 1.27
C VAL A 168 -4.32 -15.55 2.17
N LEU A 169 -5.50 -15.08 2.57
CA LEU A 169 -6.48 -15.93 3.25
C LEU A 169 -6.94 -17.03 2.26
N PRO A 170 -6.90 -18.32 2.64
CA PRO A 170 -7.27 -19.43 1.77
C PRO A 170 -8.76 -19.46 1.40
#